data_AF-D8VEH9-F1
#
_entry.id   AF-D8VEH9-F1
#
_cell.length_a   1.000
_cell.length_b   1.000
_cell.length_c   1.000
_cell.angle_alpha   90.00
_cell.angle_beta   90.00
_cell.angle_gamma   90.00
#
_symmetry.space_group_name_H-M   'P 1'
#
loop_
_entity.id
_entity.type
_entity.pdbx_description
1 polymer ?
#
loop_
_entity_poly.entity_id
_entity_poly.type
_entity_poly.pdbx_seq_one_letter_code
_entity_poly.pdbx_strand_id
1 'polypeptide(L)'
;TGSATANYTTAVDRPNPAYNKHLHDAEWFTNAGFIALNIWDRFDVFCTLGASNGYIKGNSTAFNLVGLFGVKGTSVAANELPNVSLSNGVVELYTDTSFSWSVGARGALWECGCATLGAEFQYAQSKPKVEELNVICNVAQFSVNKPKGYKGVAFPLPTDAGVATATGTKSATINYHEWQVGASLSYRLNSLVPYIGVQWSRATFDADNIRIAQPKLPTAVLNLTAWNPSLLGNTTTLPTSDSFSDFMQIVSCQINKFKSRKACGVTVGATLVDADK
;
A
#
# COMPACT_ATOMS: atom_id res chain seq x y z
N THR A 1 6.97 -15.66 -27.82
CA THR A 1 6.13 -16.61 -27.05
C THR A 1 5.25 -17.36 -28.05
N GLY A 2 5.09 -18.68 -27.92
CA GLY A 2 4.18 -19.47 -28.77
C GLY A 2 4.79 -20.37 -29.88
N SER A 3 6.09 -20.33 -30.18
CA SER A 3 6.65 -21.12 -31.31
C SER A 3 7.62 -22.25 -30.92
N ALA A 4 8.16 -22.24 -29.70
CA ALA A 4 9.09 -23.27 -29.21
C ALA A 4 8.85 -23.59 -27.73
N THR A 5 9.14 -24.83 -27.32
CA THR A 5 9.18 -25.23 -25.91
C THR A 5 10.28 -24.42 -25.22
N ALA A 6 9.89 -23.43 -24.43
CA ALA A 6 10.81 -22.58 -23.68
C ALA A 6 10.44 -22.66 -22.20
N ASN A 7 11.39 -23.08 -21.37
CA ASN A 7 11.24 -23.11 -19.93
C ASN A 7 11.74 -21.77 -19.37
N TYR A 8 10.86 -20.94 -18.84
CA TYR A 8 11.23 -19.66 -18.20
C TYR A 8 11.69 -19.90 -16.76
N THR A 9 12.77 -20.64 -16.56
CA THR A 9 13.25 -21.06 -15.23
C THR A 9 14.49 -20.31 -14.77
N THR A 10 15.17 -19.60 -15.69
CA THR A 10 16.35 -18.79 -15.37
C THR A 10 15.90 -17.38 -14.98
N ALA A 11 16.15 -17.00 -13.73
CA ALA A 11 15.92 -15.64 -13.29
C ALA A 11 16.92 -14.70 -13.94
N VAL A 12 16.42 -13.57 -14.47
CA VAL A 12 17.24 -12.49 -15.00
C VAL A 12 16.91 -11.25 -14.21
N ASP A 13 17.93 -10.65 -13.61
CA ASP A 13 17.77 -9.40 -12.88
C ASP A 13 17.28 -8.30 -13.82
N ARG A 14 16.23 -7.61 -13.38
CA ARG A 14 15.65 -6.48 -14.09
C ARG A 14 15.49 -5.31 -13.13
N PRO A 15 15.67 -4.06 -13.61
CA PRO A 15 15.31 -2.89 -12.81
C PRO A 15 13.87 -3.01 -12.32
N ASN A 16 13.63 -2.76 -11.04
CA ASN A 16 12.29 -2.83 -10.46
C ASN A 16 11.40 -1.78 -11.16
N PRO A 17 10.36 -2.20 -11.91
CA PRO A 17 9.52 -1.28 -12.69
C PRO A 17 8.73 -0.31 -11.81
N ALA A 18 8.49 -0.67 -10.55
CA ALA A 18 7.81 0.17 -9.55
C ALA A 18 8.70 1.21 -8.90
N TYR A 19 10.03 1.11 -9.06
CA TYR A 19 10.94 2.04 -8.43
C TYR A 19 10.79 3.45 -9.03
N ASN A 20 10.74 4.46 -8.16
CA ASN A 20 10.49 5.87 -8.52
C ASN A 20 9.19 6.14 -9.28
N LYS A 21 8.22 5.23 -9.27
CA LYS A 21 6.87 5.49 -9.79
C LYS A 21 6.02 6.21 -8.75
N HIS A 22 5.12 7.06 -9.24
CA HIS A 22 4.19 7.81 -8.41
C HIS A 22 2.87 7.06 -8.26
N LEU A 23 2.31 7.11 -7.05
CA LEU A 23 0.91 6.75 -6.81
C LEU A 23 0.03 7.88 -7.32
N HIS A 24 -1.19 7.55 -7.75
CA HIS A 24 -2.17 8.55 -8.17
C HIS A 24 -2.78 9.22 -6.94
N ASP A 25 -3.15 8.40 -5.96
CA ASP A 25 -3.79 8.86 -4.75
C ASP A 25 -3.45 7.96 -3.55
N ALA A 26 -3.37 8.58 -2.38
CA ALA A 26 -3.17 7.91 -1.11
C ALA A 26 -3.85 8.74 -0.01
N GLU A 27 -4.99 8.26 0.44
CA GLU A 27 -5.79 8.87 1.49
C GLU A 27 -5.64 8.04 2.77
N TRP A 28 -5.41 8.73 3.89
CA TRP A 28 -5.30 8.11 5.20
C TRP A 28 -6.18 8.86 6.18
N PHE A 29 -7.12 8.16 6.78
CA PHE A 29 -8.06 8.75 7.73
C PHE A 29 -7.73 8.24 9.12
N THR A 30 -7.64 9.16 10.07
CA THR A 30 -7.40 8.85 11.48
C THR A 30 -8.46 9.55 12.32
N ASN A 31 -9.18 8.77 13.13
CA ASN A 31 -10.03 9.28 14.19
C ASN A 31 -9.38 8.91 15.53
N ALA A 32 -8.94 9.90 16.29
CA ALA A 32 -8.20 9.68 17.53
C ALA A 32 -8.59 10.66 18.64
N GLY A 33 -8.56 10.16 19.88
CA GLY A 33 -8.56 10.99 21.08
C GLY A 33 -7.15 11.46 21.41
N PHE A 34 -7.05 12.62 22.06
CA PHE A 34 -5.80 13.25 22.47
C PHE A 34 -5.67 13.27 23.99
N ILE A 35 -4.53 12.84 24.50
CA ILE A 35 -4.19 12.91 25.92
C ILE A 35 -2.83 13.62 26.01
N ALA A 36 -2.75 14.69 26.80
CA ALA A 36 -1.50 15.38 27.09
C ALA A 36 -1.21 15.37 28.58
N LEU A 37 0.07 15.19 28.90
CA LEU A 37 0.64 15.35 30.23
C LEU A 37 1.57 16.56 30.20
N ASN A 38 1.24 17.56 30.99
CA ASN A 38 2.13 18.68 31.24
C ASN A 38 3.19 18.22 32.26
N ILE A 39 4.43 18.06 31.81
CA ILE A 39 5.54 17.57 32.66
C ILE A 39 6.28 18.75 33.29
N TRP A 40 6.41 19.84 32.53
CA TRP A 40 6.95 21.12 33.00
C TRP A 40 6.06 22.26 32.52
N ASP A 41 6.20 23.42 33.16
CA ASP A 41 5.41 24.64 32.93
C ASP A 41 5.23 25.01 31.44
N ARG A 42 6.15 24.56 30.56
CA ARG A 42 6.12 24.85 29.12
C ARG A 42 6.40 23.65 28.22
N PHE A 43 6.30 22.42 28.74
CA PHE A 43 6.58 21.20 28.00
C PHE A 43 5.50 20.15 28.24
N ASP A 44 4.85 19.74 27.15
CA ASP A 44 3.82 18.72 27.14
C ASP A 44 4.33 17.49 26.38
N VAL A 45 4.11 16.32 26.95
CA VAL A 45 4.15 15.05 26.21
C VAL A 45 2.73 14.62 25.96
N PHE A 46 2.43 14.23 24.73
CA PHE A 46 1.10 13.81 24.35
C PHE A 46 1.10 12.47 23.62
N CYS A 47 -0.03 11.79 23.70
CA CYS A 47 -0.31 10.65 22.85
C CYS A 47 -1.69 10.81 22.21
N THR A 48 -1.84 10.22 21.03
CA THR A 48 -3.16 10.03 20.44
C THR A 48 -3.43 8.54 20.32
N LEU A 49 -4.65 8.15 20.63
CA LEU A 49 -5.12 6.78 20.54
C LEU A 49 -6.42 6.78 19.75
N GLY A 50 -6.52 5.91 18.76
CA GLY A 50 -7.63 5.98 17.83
C GLY A 50 -7.68 4.80 16.90
N ALA A 51 -8.36 5.02 15.78
CA ALA A 51 -8.41 4.09 14.68
C ALA A 51 -8.10 4.81 13.36
N SER A 52 -7.40 4.11 12.48
CA SER A 52 -7.10 4.58 11.13
C SER A 52 -7.47 3.55 10.08
N ASN A 53 -7.89 4.04 8.93
CA ASN A 53 -8.01 3.28 7.69
C ASN A 53 -7.41 4.10 6.54
N GLY A 54 -7.31 3.49 5.37
CA GLY A 54 -6.74 4.15 4.22
C GLY A 54 -7.20 3.58 2.89
N TYR A 55 -6.96 4.38 1.87
CA TYR A 55 -7.22 4.11 0.48
C TYR A 55 -5.97 4.45 -0.34
N ILE A 56 -5.55 3.54 -1.21
CA ILE A 56 -4.39 3.75 -2.09
C ILE A 56 -4.78 3.39 -3.52
N LYS A 57 -4.50 4.30 -4.46
CA LYS A 57 -4.71 4.11 -5.89
C LYS A 57 -3.44 4.44 -6.66
N GLY A 58 -3.09 3.57 -7.60
CA GLY A 58 -1.93 3.79 -8.47
C GLY A 58 -1.99 3.00 -9.75
N ASN A 59 -1.09 3.34 -10.67
CA ASN A 59 -0.90 2.56 -11.89
C ASN A 59 -0.30 1.18 -11.53
N SER A 60 -0.62 0.14 -12.31
CA SER A 60 -0.10 -1.22 -12.12
C SER A 60 1.43 -1.31 -12.15
N THR A 61 2.11 -0.36 -12.79
CA THR A 61 3.58 -0.21 -12.72
C THR A 61 4.08 0.13 -11.32
N ALA A 62 3.34 0.90 -10.51
CA ALA A 62 3.71 1.23 -9.14
C ALA A 62 3.50 0.06 -8.16
N PHE A 63 2.60 -0.87 -8.52
CA PHE A 63 2.27 -2.07 -7.74
C PHE A 63 2.93 -3.36 -8.28
N ASN A 64 3.90 -3.22 -9.20
CA ASN A 64 4.62 -4.33 -9.83
C ASN A 64 3.72 -5.53 -10.17
N LEU A 65 2.78 -5.31 -11.09
CA LEU A 65 1.91 -6.37 -11.59
C LEU A 65 2.66 -7.23 -12.61
N VAL A 66 2.77 -8.52 -12.36
CA VAL A 66 3.48 -9.48 -13.22
C VAL A 66 2.62 -10.69 -13.55
N GLY A 67 2.81 -11.22 -14.75
CA GLY A 67 2.09 -12.38 -15.26
C GLY A 67 3.04 -13.44 -15.81
N LEU A 68 2.62 -14.69 -15.69
CA LEU A 68 3.14 -15.81 -16.47
C LEU A 68 2.24 -16.00 -17.69
N PHE A 69 2.73 -15.58 -18.85
CA PHE A 69 2.14 -15.91 -20.14
C PHE A 69 2.54 -17.34 -20.53
N GLY A 70 1.57 -18.09 -21.05
CA GLY A 70 1.70 -19.48 -21.44
C GLY A 70 2.96 -19.86 -22.20
N VAL A 71 3.48 -21.05 -21.89
CA VAL A 71 4.51 -21.75 -22.67
C VAL A 71 3.88 -22.91 -23.41
N LYS A 72 4.56 -23.34 -24.49
CA LYS A 72 4.11 -24.50 -25.26
C LYS A 72 4.09 -25.75 -24.39
N GLY A 73 2.92 -26.36 -24.17
CA GLY A 73 2.82 -27.61 -23.41
C GLY A 73 1.45 -27.91 -22.78
N THR A 74 1.40 -29.03 -22.06
CA THR A 74 0.20 -29.56 -21.39
C THR A 74 0.19 -29.32 -19.88
N SER A 75 1.17 -28.60 -19.35
CA SER A 75 1.22 -28.17 -17.94
C SER A 75 2.13 -26.96 -17.76
N VAL A 76 1.94 -26.24 -16.66
CA VAL A 76 2.84 -25.17 -16.17
C VAL A 76 3.77 -25.78 -15.14
N ALA A 77 5.08 -25.73 -15.38
CA ALA A 77 6.05 -26.26 -14.42
C ALA A 77 6.13 -25.38 -13.17
N ALA A 78 6.33 -26.01 -12.01
CA ALA A 78 6.34 -25.31 -10.71
C ALA A 78 7.47 -24.26 -10.55
N ASN A 79 8.49 -24.33 -11.41
CA ASN A 79 9.62 -23.41 -11.42
C ASN A 79 9.53 -22.34 -12.54
N GLU A 80 8.39 -22.21 -13.22
CA GLU A 80 8.20 -21.18 -14.25
C GLU A 80 8.04 -19.79 -13.65
N LEU A 81 8.97 -18.91 -13.99
CA LEU A 81 9.00 -17.52 -13.55
C LEU A 81 8.05 -16.65 -14.38
N PRO A 82 7.44 -15.60 -13.77
CA PRO A 82 6.70 -14.59 -14.52
C PRO A 82 7.56 -14.01 -15.65
N ASN A 83 7.01 -14.00 -16.86
CA ASN A 83 7.71 -13.59 -18.09
C ASN A 83 7.17 -12.29 -18.69
N VAL A 84 6.07 -11.75 -18.15
CA VAL A 84 5.45 -10.50 -18.59
C VAL A 84 5.23 -9.56 -17.39
N SER A 85 5.48 -8.26 -17.60
CA SER A 85 5.08 -7.20 -16.68
C SER A 85 3.87 -6.46 -17.25
N LEU A 86 2.88 -6.18 -16.40
CA LEU A 86 1.60 -5.61 -16.78
C LEU A 86 1.55 -4.14 -16.39
N SER A 87 1.91 -3.26 -17.32
CA SER A 87 2.07 -1.83 -17.09
C SER A 87 0.85 -0.96 -17.40
N ASN A 88 -0.17 -1.54 -18.04
CA ASN A 88 -1.34 -0.81 -18.52
C ASN A 88 -2.54 -1.20 -17.66
N GLY A 89 -2.61 -0.60 -16.48
CA GLY A 89 -3.68 -0.84 -15.53
C GLY A 89 -3.63 0.07 -14.32
N VAL A 90 -4.64 -0.11 -13.48
CA VAL A 90 -4.85 0.58 -12.21
C VAL A 90 -5.02 -0.48 -11.13
N VAL A 91 -4.44 -0.20 -9.97
CA VAL A 91 -4.59 -0.98 -8.75
C VAL A 91 -5.15 -0.06 -7.67
N GLU A 92 -6.20 -0.53 -7.01
CA GLU A 92 -6.87 0.15 -5.91
C GLU A 92 -6.88 -0.77 -4.69
N LEU A 93 -6.62 -0.19 -3.52
CA LEU A 93 -6.49 -0.91 -2.27
C LEU A 93 -7.22 -0.15 -1.17
N TYR A 94 -8.09 -0.86 -0.47
CA TYR A 94 -8.80 -0.38 0.70
C TYR A 94 -8.35 -1.15 1.93
N THR A 95 -8.07 -0.45 3.02
CA THR A 95 -7.72 -1.08 4.29
C THR A 95 -8.89 -1.13 5.25
N ASP A 96 -8.88 -2.11 6.14
CA ASP A 96 -9.78 -2.12 7.29
C ASP A 96 -9.46 -0.99 8.28
N THR A 97 -10.39 -0.78 9.20
CA THR A 97 -10.18 0.11 10.34
C THR A 97 -9.39 -0.63 11.40
N SER A 98 -8.21 -0.12 11.73
CA SER A 98 -7.33 -0.70 12.74
C SER A 98 -6.91 0.32 13.78
N PHE A 99 -6.51 -0.17 14.95
CA PHE A 99 -5.96 0.67 16.01
C PHE A 99 -4.75 1.48 15.50
N SER A 100 -4.77 2.77 15.83
CA SER A 100 -3.70 3.72 15.55
C SER A 100 -3.27 4.39 16.84
N TRP A 101 -1.97 4.65 16.96
CA TRP A 101 -1.43 5.42 18.07
C TRP A 101 -0.40 6.41 17.56
N SER A 102 -0.23 7.50 18.31
CA SER A 102 0.90 8.40 18.15
C SER A 102 1.45 8.81 19.49
N VAL A 103 2.73 9.18 19.50
CA VAL A 103 3.36 9.87 20.63
C VAL A 103 4.02 11.12 20.11
N GLY A 104 4.01 12.17 20.91
CA GLY A 104 4.62 13.42 20.56
C GLY A 104 4.98 14.24 21.77
N ALA A 105 5.76 15.28 21.52
CA ALA A 105 6.12 16.27 22.51
C ALA A 105 6.05 17.65 21.87
N ARG A 106 5.62 18.63 22.66
CA ARG A 106 5.64 20.04 22.26
C ARG A 106 6.12 20.89 23.41
N GLY A 107 6.76 22.00 23.12
CA GLY A 107 7.17 22.94 24.15
C GLY A 107 7.49 24.32 23.62
N ALA A 108 7.47 25.29 24.53
CA ALA A 108 7.89 26.66 24.23
C ALA A 108 9.42 26.74 24.25
N LEU A 109 10.01 27.19 23.15
CA LEU A 109 11.44 27.43 22.99
C LEU A 109 11.84 28.84 23.42
N TRP A 110 10.94 29.81 23.21
CA TRP A 110 11.19 31.20 23.54
C TRP A 110 9.88 31.90 23.83
N GLU A 111 9.93 32.82 24.79
CA GLU A 111 8.81 33.72 25.08
C GLU A 111 9.34 35.13 25.33
N CYS A 112 8.64 36.12 24.79
CA CYS A 112 8.84 37.53 25.14
C CYS A 112 7.49 38.24 25.14
N GLY A 113 7.09 38.74 26.31
CA GLY A 113 5.80 39.37 26.49
C GLY A 113 4.66 38.43 26.12
N CYS A 114 3.88 38.79 25.11
CA CYS A 114 2.73 38.02 24.63
C CYS A 114 3.07 37.03 23.52
N ALA A 115 4.32 36.98 23.03
CA ALA A 115 4.73 36.11 21.93
C ALA A 115 5.42 34.84 22.44
N THR A 116 5.04 33.69 21.90
CA THR A 116 5.64 32.38 22.22
C THR A 116 6.04 31.67 20.94
N LEU A 117 7.30 31.25 20.85
CA LEU A 117 7.80 30.33 19.83
C LEU A 117 7.79 28.92 20.40
N GLY A 118 7.06 28.01 19.77
CA GLY A 118 6.98 26.60 20.11
C GLY A 118 7.58 25.69 19.06
N ALA A 119 7.95 24.49 19.48
CA ALA A 119 8.27 23.39 18.58
C ALA A 119 7.52 22.13 18.99
N GLU A 120 7.26 21.27 18.01
CA GLU A 120 6.55 20.01 18.21
C GLU A 120 7.19 18.88 17.40
N PHE A 121 7.07 17.67 17.93
CA PHE A 121 7.39 16.43 17.25
C PHE A 121 6.27 15.43 17.50
N GLN A 122 5.91 14.67 16.47
CA GLN A 122 4.96 13.58 16.58
C GLN A 122 5.42 12.40 15.74
N TYR A 123 5.25 11.20 16.28
CA TYR A 123 5.38 9.94 15.55
C TYR A 123 4.06 9.18 15.64
N ALA A 124 3.49 8.81 14.51
CA ALA A 124 2.24 8.08 14.39
C ALA A 124 2.46 6.73 13.69
N GLN A 125 1.73 5.71 14.16
CA GLN A 125 1.79 4.37 13.62
C GLN A 125 0.43 3.68 13.65
N SER A 126 0.17 2.88 12.61
CA SER A 126 -0.93 1.93 12.58
C SER A 126 -0.63 0.77 11.63
N LYS A 127 -1.43 -0.29 11.72
CA LYS A 127 -1.22 -1.51 10.93
C LYS A 127 -2.56 -2.11 10.47
N PRO A 128 -3.28 -1.43 9.57
CA PRO A 128 -4.50 -2.00 9.04
C PRO A 128 -4.21 -3.15 8.08
N LYS A 129 -5.15 -4.09 8.01
CA LYS A 129 -5.18 -5.15 7.01
C LYS A 129 -5.80 -4.60 5.74
N VAL A 130 -5.44 -5.16 4.60
CA VAL A 130 -6.13 -4.88 3.34
C VAL A 130 -7.48 -5.60 3.39
N GLU A 131 -8.56 -4.85 3.21
CA GLU A 131 -9.92 -5.35 3.15
C GLU A 131 -10.33 -5.66 1.71
N GLU A 132 -9.92 -4.82 0.76
CA GLU A 132 -10.22 -5.03 -0.66
C GLU A 132 -9.03 -4.65 -1.53
N LEU A 133 -8.72 -5.51 -2.49
CA LEU A 133 -7.74 -5.26 -3.53
C LEU A 133 -8.42 -5.41 -4.90
N ASN A 134 -8.43 -4.33 -5.66
CA ASN A 134 -8.95 -4.28 -7.02
C ASN A 134 -7.80 -4.06 -7.99
N VAL A 135 -7.69 -4.96 -8.97
CA VAL A 135 -6.70 -4.87 -10.04
C VAL A 135 -7.47 -4.84 -11.36
N ILE A 136 -7.24 -3.80 -12.14
CA ILE A 136 -7.84 -3.62 -13.47
C ILE A 136 -6.71 -3.31 -14.44
N CYS A 137 -6.39 -4.23 -15.33
CA CYS A 137 -5.44 -3.99 -16.40
C CYS A 137 -5.97 -4.59 -17.71
N ASN A 138 -5.36 -4.24 -18.84
CA ASN A 138 -5.82 -4.67 -20.16
C ASN A 138 -5.96 -6.19 -20.32
N VAL A 139 -5.21 -6.95 -19.51
CA VAL A 139 -5.08 -8.41 -19.64
C VAL A 139 -5.64 -9.19 -18.44
N ALA A 140 -5.96 -8.51 -17.35
CA ALA A 140 -6.53 -9.16 -16.16
C ALA A 140 -7.33 -8.15 -15.35
N GLN A 141 -8.47 -8.61 -14.86
CA GLN A 141 -9.29 -7.88 -13.93
C GLN A 141 -9.67 -8.81 -12.78
N PHE A 142 -9.35 -8.44 -11.55
CA PHE A 142 -9.77 -9.22 -10.40
C PHE A 142 -9.92 -8.34 -9.15
N SER A 143 -10.90 -8.70 -8.33
CA SER A 143 -11.11 -8.16 -7.00
C SER A 143 -10.93 -9.27 -5.98
N VAL A 144 -10.27 -8.98 -4.86
CA VAL A 144 -10.08 -9.90 -3.76
C VAL A 144 -10.51 -9.23 -2.47
N ASN A 145 -11.53 -9.77 -1.81
CA ASN A 145 -11.86 -9.41 -0.44
C ASN A 145 -10.91 -10.13 0.54
N LYS A 146 -10.40 -9.38 1.52
CA LYS A 146 -9.43 -9.82 2.55
C LYS A 146 -8.26 -10.58 1.93
N PRO A 147 -7.52 -9.96 1.00
CA PRO A 147 -6.50 -10.66 0.24
C PRO A 147 -5.45 -11.29 1.16
N LYS A 148 -5.16 -12.56 0.86
CA LYS A 148 -4.04 -13.29 1.43
C LYS A 148 -2.99 -13.50 0.35
N GLY A 149 -1.73 -13.35 0.73
CA GLY A 149 -0.61 -13.47 -0.19
C GLY A 149 0.62 -14.07 0.47
N TYR A 150 1.68 -14.19 -0.32
CA TYR A 150 2.96 -14.74 0.12
C TYR A 150 3.88 -13.58 0.53
N LYS A 151 4.16 -13.48 1.83
CA LYS A 151 4.99 -12.40 2.40
C LYS A 151 6.47 -12.75 2.25
N GLY A 152 7.25 -11.88 1.58
CA GLY A 152 8.70 -12.03 1.43
C GLY A 152 9.17 -13.23 0.60
N VAL A 153 8.27 -13.92 -0.11
CA VAL A 153 8.60 -15.09 -0.93
C VAL A 153 9.05 -14.63 -2.32
N ALA A 154 10.11 -15.23 -2.88
CA ALA A 154 10.60 -14.97 -4.24
C ALA A 154 9.69 -15.60 -5.32
N PHE A 155 9.87 -15.21 -6.58
CA PHE A 155 9.15 -15.83 -7.69
C PHE A 155 9.89 -17.13 -8.06
N PRO A 156 9.18 -18.16 -8.54
CA PRO A 156 7.74 -18.17 -8.82
C PRO A 156 6.89 -18.42 -7.56
N LEU A 157 5.63 -18.02 -7.63
CA LEU A 157 4.67 -18.40 -6.59
C LEU A 157 4.26 -19.88 -6.79
N PRO A 158 3.84 -20.58 -5.73
CA PRO A 158 3.31 -21.93 -5.83
C PRO A 158 2.22 -22.07 -6.90
N THR A 159 2.09 -23.24 -7.53
CA THR A 159 1.11 -23.46 -8.61
C THR A 159 -0.33 -23.35 -8.14
N ASP A 160 -0.59 -23.59 -6.85
CA ASP A 160 -1.87 -23.39 -6.19
C ASP A 160 -2.13 -21.94 -5.76
N ALA A 161 -1.21 -21.00 -6.00
CA ALA A 161 -1.42 -19.59 -5.67
C ALA A 161 -2.71 -19.06 -6.32
N GLY A 162 -3.57 -18.45 -5.49
CA GLY A 162 -4.87 -17.92 -5.91
C GLY A 162 -6.05 -18.88 -5.70
N VAL A 163 -5.82 -20.16 -5.37
CA VAL A 163 -6.92 -21.05 -4.95
C VAL A 163 -7.31 -20.78 -3.50
N ALA A 164 -8.58 -21.04 -3.15
CA ALA A 164 -9.10 -20.77 -1.80
C ALA A 164 -8.36 -21.55 -0.69
N THR A 165 -7.81 -22.73 -1.02
CA THR A 165 -7.08 -23.61 -0.10
C THR A 165 -5.56 -23.40 -0.11
N ALA A 166 -5.05 -22.35 -0.76
CA ALA A 166 -3.62 -22.09 -0.86
C ALA A 166 -2.97 -21.97 0.53
N THR A 167 -1.93 -22.77 0.76
CA THR A 167 -1.19 -22.78 2.04
C THR A 167 -0.05 -21.75 2.04
N GLY A 168 0.49 -21.44 3.22
CA GLY A 168 1.60 -20.49 3.37
C GLY A 168 1.24 -19.01 3.15
N THR A 169 -0.04 -18.70 2.92
CA THR A 169 -0.51 -17.33 2.73
C THR A 169 -0.71 -16.58 4.06
N LYS A 170 -0.54 -15.26 4.03
CA LYS A 170 -0.75 -14.33 5.16
C LYS A 170 -1.68 -13.20 4.71
N SER A 171 -2.48 -12.66 5.61
CA SER A 171 -3.27 -11.45 5.32
C SER A 171 -2.35 -10.31 4.91
N ALA A 172 -2.71 -9.60 3.84
CA ALA A 172 -2.03 -8.38 3.45
C ALA A 172 -2.26 -7.31 4.51
N THR A 173 -1.19 -6.64 4.93
CA THR A 173 -1.21 -5.55 5.92
C THR A 173 -0.39 -4.39 5.43
N ILE A 174 -0.80 -3.17 5.75
CA ILE A 174 -0.03 -1.96 5.49
C ILE A 174 0.51 -1.45 6.82
N ASN A 175 1.82 -1.49 7.03
CA ASN A 175 2.45 -0.84 8.17
C ASN A 175 2.59 0.66 7.84
N TYR A 176 1.80 1.49 8.51
CA TYR A 176 1.84 2.94 8.38
C TYR A 176 2.76 3.54 9.44
N HIS A 177 3.65 4.43 9.01
CA HIS A 177 4.52 5.20 9.88
C HIS A 177 4.62 6.63 9.38
N GLU A 178 4.43 7.58 10.27
CA GLU A 178 4.60 8.99 9.98
C GLU A 178 5.39 9.66 11.10
N TRP A 179 6.35 10.49 10.71
CA TRP A 179 6.93 11.48 11.62
C TRP A 179 6.56 12.87 11.15
N GLN A 180 6.37 13.75 12.12
CA GLN A 180 6.08 15.17 11.94
C GLN A 180 6.97 15.98 12.89
N VAL A 181 7.50 17.10 12.39
CA VAL A 181 8.26 18.10 13.16
C VAL A 181 7.72 19.45 12.79
N GLY A 182 7.36 20.27 13.77
CA GLY A 182 6.81 21.59 13.53
C GLY A 182 7.44 22.68 14.40
N ALA A 183 7.31 23.91 13.94
CA ALA A 183 7.59 25.11 14.71
C ALA A 183 6.47 26.11 14.51
N SER A 184 6.01 26.75 15.59
CA SER A 184 4.89 27.68 15.56
C SER A 184 5.16 28.92 16.41
N LEU A 185 4.64 30.06 15.96
CA LEU A 185 4.62 31.32 16.68
C LEU A 185 3.18 31.61 17.08
N SER A 186 2.95 31.90 18.35
CA SER A 186 1.68 32.35 18.87
C SER A 186 1.78 33.72 19.53
N TYR A 187 0.66 34.43 19.59
CA TYR A 187 0.58 35.73 20.25
C TYR A 187 -0.70 35.81 21.09
N ARG A 188 -0.60 36.17 22.38
CA ARG A 188 -1.76 36.30 23.27
C ARG A 188 -2.47 37.65 23.07
N LEU A 189 -3.72 37.60 22.63
CA LEU A 189 -4.65 38.71 22.49
C LEU A 189 -5.78 38.56 23.52
N ASN A 190 -5.51 38.93 24.77
CA ASN A 190 -6.46 38.75 25.88
C ASN A 190 -6.89 37.27 26.02
N SER A 191 -8.13 36.92 25.67
CA SER A 191 -8.68 35.55 25.70
C SER A 191 -8.40 34.72 24.44
N LEU A 192 -7.88 35.33 23.37
CA LEU A 192 -7.60 34.65 22.10
C LEU A 192 -6.09 34.50 21.90
N VAL A 193 -5.63 33.29 21.62
CA VAL A 193 -4.22 33.02 21.27
C VAL A 193 -4.16 32.46 19.85
N PRO A 194 -4.12 33.31 18.80
CA PRO A 194 -3.80 32.84 17.46
C PRO A 194 -2.38 32.27 17.39
N TYR A 195 -2.19 31.30 16.49
CA TYR A 195 -0.89 30.75 16.15
C TYR A 195 -0.77 30.47 14.64
N ILE A 196 0.45 30.61 14.15
CA ILE A 196 0.86 30.21 12.81
C ILE A 196 2.14 29.38 12.93
N GLY A 197 2.27 28.34 12.12
CA GLY A 197 3.43 27.47 12.15
C GLY A 197 3.70 26.80 10.82
N VAL A 198 4.85 26.15 10.78
CA VAL A 198 5.26 25.26 9.69
C VAL A 198 5.40 23.85 10.24
N GLN A 199 4.98 22.87 9.45
CA GLN A 199 5.14 21.46 9.78
C GLN A 199 5.83 20.73 8.64
N TRP A 200 6.83 19.93 8.98
CA TRP A 200 7.48 18.99 8.10
C TRP A 200 7.07 17.58 8.44
N SER A 201 6.62 16.82 7.44
CA SER A 201 6.21 15.44 7.65
C SER A 201 6.71 14.49 6.57
N ARG A 202 6.72 13.20 6.91
CA ARG A 202 6.89 12.12 5.94
C ARG A 202 6.17 10.85 6.39
N ALA A 203 5.22 10.42 5.57
CA ALA A 203 4.56 9.13 5.69
C ALA A 203 5.30 8.01 4.93
N THR A 204 5.26 6.80 5.48
CA THR A 204 5.71 5.55 4.87
C THR A 204 4.61 4.50 5.02
N PHE A 205 4.30 3.81 3.92
CA PHE A 205 3.40 2.67 3.86
C PHE A 205 4.23 1.44 3.48
N ASP A 206 4.26 0.40 4.31
CA ASP A 206 5.04 -0.81 4.06
C ASP A 206 4.17 -2.06 4.08
N ALA A 207 4.04 -2.70 2.92
CA ALA A 207 3.26 -3.94 2.77
C ALA A 207 4.10 -5.22 2.85
N ASP A 208 5.31 -5.16 3.41
CA ASP A 208 6.18 -6.33 3.63
C ASP A 208 6.51 -7.13 2.35
N ASN A 209 6.50 -6.46 1.19
CA ASN A 209 6.75 -7.09 -0.11
C ASN A 209 5.81 -8.28 -0.37
N ILE A 210 4.54 -8.17 0.06
CA ILE A 210 3.55 -9.23 -0.10
C ILE A 210 3.14 -9.39 -1.56
N ARG A 211 2.99 -10.63 -1.99
CA ARG A 211 2.54 -10.99 -3.35
C ARG A 211 1.20 -11.68 -3.30
N ILE A 212 0.23 -11.11 -4.01
CA ILE A 212 -1.15 -11.60 -4.04
C ILE A 212 -1.41 -12.08 -5.46
N ALA A 213 -1.75 -13.36 -5.60
CA ALA A 213 -2.11 -13.96 -6.88
C ALA A 213 -3.57 -13.67 -7.22
N GLN A 214 -3.87 -13.57 -8.51
CA GLN A 214 -5.23 -13.54 -9.03
C GLN A 214 -5.99 -14.79 -8.54
N PRO A 215 -7.25 -14.65 -8.10
CA PRO A 215 -8.08 -15.79 -7.74
C PRO A 215 -8.20 -16.79 -8.89
N LYS A 216 -7.98 -18.07 -8.57
CA LYS A 216 -8.12 -19.18 -9.50
C LYS A 216 -9.42 -19.93 -9.26
N LEU A 217 -9.96 -20.50 -10.34
CA LEU A 217 -11.11 -21.38 -10.26
C LEU A 217 -10.69 -22.75 -9.71
N PRO A 218 -11.45 -23.36 -8.77
CA PRO A 218 -11.18 -24.72 -8.28
C PRO A 218 -11.26 -25.79 -9.38
N THR A 219 -12.05 -25.53 -10.42
CA THR A 219 -12.19 -26.38 -11.61
C THR A 219 -12.27 -25.47 -12.82
N ALA A 220 -11.55 -25.82 -13.89
CA ALA A 220 -11.57 -25.01 -15.09
C ALA A 220 -12.98 -24.97 -15.70
N VAL A 221 -13.44 -23.76 -16.04
CA VAL A 221 -14.72 -23.54 -16.74
C VAL A 221 -14.37 -23.01 -18.12
N LEU A 222 -14.92 -23.61 -19.18
CA LEU A 222 -14.55 -23.27 -20.57
C LEU A 222 -13.03 -23.36 -20.85
N ASN A 223 -12.33 -24.29 -20.19
CA ASN A 223 -10.87 -24.44 -20.21
C ASN A 223 -10.07 -23.25 -19.64
N LEU A 224 -10.72 -22.38 -18.87
CA LEU A 224 -10.11 -21.23 -18.22
C LEU A 224 -9.83 -21.53 -16.74
N THR A 225 -8.62 -21.22 -16.27
CA THR A 225 -8.17 -21.46 -14.88
C THR A 225 -8.34 -20.25 -13.96
N ALA A 226 -8.72 -19.10 -14.52
CA ALA A 226 -8.97 -17.86 -13.80
C ALA A 226 -10.25 -17.18 -14.30
N TRP A 227 -10.82 -16.27 -13.50
CA TRP A 227 -12.09 -15.61 -13.82
C TRP A 227 -12.06 -14.69 -15.04
N ASN A 228 -10.92 -14.05 -15.31
CA ASN A 228 -10.72 -13.13 -16.44
C ASN A 228 -9.33 -13.35 -17.08
N PRO A 229 -9.10 -14.45 -17.80
CA PRO A 229 -7.84 -14.68 -18.51
C PRO A 229 -7.87 -13.91 -19.83
N SER A 230 -6.87 -13.07 -20.08
CA SER A 230 -6.74 -12.49 -21.41
C SER A 230 -5.99 -13.41 -22.38
N LEU A 231 -6.50 -13.34 -23.60
CA LEU A 231 -5.94 -13.74 -24.89
C LEU A 231 -6.16 -15.19 -25.27
N LEU A 232 -6.99 -15.31 -26.31
CA LEU A 232 -6.68 -15.97 -27.56
C LEU A 232 -7.10 -15.02 -28.68
N GLY A 233 -6.33 -14.97 -29.78
CA GLY A 233 -6.78 -14.36 -31.04
C GLY A 233 -7.81 -15.25 -31.74
N ASN A 234 -7.78 -15.34 -33.08
CA ASN A 234 -8.63 -16.30 -33.81
C ASN A 234 -8.01 -17.71 -33.79
N THR A 235 -8.20 -18.48 -32.71
CA THR A 235 -8.01 -19.94 -32.76
C THR A 235 -9.35 -20.62 -32.96
N THR A 236 -9.43 -21.49 -33.96
CA THR A 236 -10.66 -22.24 -34.26
C THR A 236 -10.72 -23.58 -33.52
N THR A 237 -9.61 -24.01 -32.89
CA THR A 237 -9.47 -25.26 -32.14
C THR A 237 -8.32 -25.15 -31.12
N LEU A 238 -8.54 -25.49 -29.84
CA LEU A 238 -7.45 -25.58 -28.86
C LEU A 238 -6.63 -26.87 -29.07
N PRO A 239 -5.32 -26.78 -29.32
CA PRO A 239 -4.47 -27.96 -29.42
C PRO A 239 -4.33 -28.67 -28.07
N THR A 240 -4.56 -29.97 -28.02
CA THR A 240 -4.45 -30.80 -26.80
C THR A 240 -3.02 -30.98 -26.31
N SER A 241 -2.03 -30.80 -27.19
CA SER A 241 -0.60 -30.81 -26.88
C SER A 241 -0.06 -29.45 -26.47
N ASP A 242 -0.88 -28.39 -26.55
CA ASP A 242 -0.48 -27.02 -26.28
C ASP A 242 -1.63 -26.19 -25.68
N SER A 243 -2.21 -26.70 -24.60
CA SER A 243 -3.42 -26.15 -24.00
C SER A 243 -3.21 -24.87 -23.20
N PHE A 244 -1.94 -24.48 -22.95
CA PHE A 244 -1.60 -23.39 -22.04
C PHE A 244 -0.86 -22.23 -22.71
N SER A 245 -0.33 -22.36 -23.94
CA SER A 245 0.57 -21.37 -24.56
C SER A 245 -0.04 -20.01 -24.83
N ASP A 246 -1.35 -19.96 -25.06
CA ASP A 246 -2.00 -18.74 -25.51
C ASP A 246 -2.61 -17.89 -24.38
N PHE A 247 -2.68 -18.43 -23.16
CA PHE A 247 -3.33 -17.78 -22.02
C PHE A 247 -2.36 -17.30 -20.96
N MET A 248 -2.77 -16.26 -20.23
CA MET A 248 -2.13 -15.88 -18.99
C MET A 248 -2.50 -16.86 -17.86
N GLN A 249 -1.49 -17.54 -17.30
CA GLN A 249 -1.66 -18.64 -16.36
C GLN A 249 -1.79 -18.17 -14.91
N ILE A 250 -0.97 -17.20 -14.54
CA ILE A 250 -0.93 -16.64 -13.20
C ILE A 250 -0.63 -15.15 -13.34
N VAL A 251 -1.47 -14.32 -12.74
CA VAL A 251 -1.17 -12.91 -12.50
C VAL A 251 -0.94 -12.72 -11.01
N SER A 252 0.03 -11.92 -10.65
CA SER A 252 0.28 -11.55 -9.27
C SER A 252 0.62 -10.07 -9.13
N CYS A 253 0.07 -9.46 -8.10
CA CYS A 253 0.33 -8.08 -7.69
C CYS A 253 1.31 -8.11 -6.51
N GLN A 254 2.39 -7.32 -6.59
CA GLN A 254 3.36 -7.21 -5.51
C GLN A 254 3.26 -5.83 -4.85
N ILE A 255 2.82 -5.80 -3.60
CA ILE A 255 2.72 -4.57 -2.83
C ILE A 255 4.01 -4.39 -2.02
N ASN A 256 4.72 -3.30 -2.30
CA ASN A 256 6.03 -3.00 -1.72
C ASN A 256 5.91 -1.92 -0.63
N LYS A 257 6.99 -1.16 -0.46
CA LYS A 257 7.05 0.03 0.37
C LYS A 257 6.80 1.28 -0.49
N PHE A 258 5.83 2.08 -0.09
CA PHE A 258 5.58 3.42 -0.61
C PHE A 258 6.07 4.45 0.39
N LYS A 259 6.68 5.53 -0.10
CA LYS A 259 7.12 6.65 0.73
C LYS A 259 6.54 7.93 0.16
N SER A 260 5.92 8.73 1.01
CA SER A 260 5.60 10.10 0.64
C SER A 260 6.87 10.91 0.42
N ARG A 261 6.78 11.95 -0.43
CA ARG A 261 7.79 12.99 -0.49
C ARG A 261 7.78 13.74 0.85
N LYS A 262 8.90 14.35 1.21
CA LYS A 262 8.92 15.24 2.38
C LYS A 262 7.98 16.39 2.08
N ALA A 263 6.99 16.62 2.93
CA ALA A 263 6.03 17.71 2.79
C ALA A 263 6.35 18.80 3.80
N CYS A 264 6.14 20.06 3.41
CA CYS A 264 6.16 21.22 4.30
C CYS A 264 4.77 21.87 4.19
N GLY A 265 4.03 21.91 5.30
CA GLY A 265 2.73 22.54 5.41
C GLY A 265 2.77 23.80 6.27
N VAL A 266 1.74 24.64 6.13
CA VAL A 266 1.45 25.76 7.03
C VAL A 266 0.31 25.33 7.93
N THR A 267 0.47 25.55 9.23
CA THR A 267 -0.58 25.30 10.24
C THR A 267 -1.02 26.64 10.80
N VAL A 268 -2.32 26.87 10.89
CA VAL A 268 -2.90 28.07 11.52
C VAL A 268 -4.04 27.65 12.44
N GLY A 269 -4.22 28.38 13.53
CA GLY A 269 -5.34 28.15 14.43
C GLY A 269 -5.39 29.19 15.53
N ALA A 270 -6.32 29.02 16.45
CA ALA A 270 -6.39 29.83 17.65
C ALA A 270 -6.88 28.99 18.83
N THR A 271 -6.37 29.30 20.01
CA THR A 271 -6.86 28.76 21.28
C THR A 271 -7.64 29.84 22.00
N LEU A 272 -8.83 29.50 22.48
CA LEU A 272 -9.57 30.35 23.41
C LEU A 272 -9.15 29.96 24.82
N VAL A 273 -8.67 30.93 25.56
CA VAL A 273 -8.32 30.81 26.97
C VAL A 273 -9.40 31.55 27.75
N ASP A 274 -10.06 30.86 28.68
CA ASP A 274 -10.97 31.52 29.60
C ASP A 274 -10.17 32.53 30.43
N ALA A 275 -10.59 33.79 30.40
CA ALA A 275 -9.87 34.90 31.03
C ALA A 275 -10.19 35.01 32.53
N ASP A 276 -11.14 34.24 33.05
CA ASP A 276 -11.60 34.30 34.43
C ASP A 276 -11.11 33.10 35.25
N LYS A 277 -9.78 33.03 35.47
CA LYS A 277 -9.14 32.43 36.66
C LYS A 277 -7.66 32.80 36.77
#